data_AF-A0A962WCX6-F1
#
_entry.id   AF-A0A962WCX6-F1
#
_cell.length_a   1.000
_cell.length_b   1.000
_cell.length_c   1.000
_cell.angle_alpha   90.00
_cell.angle_beta   90.00
_cell.angle_gamma   90.00
#
_symmetry.space_group_name_H-M   'P 1'
#
loop_
_entity.id
_entity.type
_entity.pdbx_description
1 polymer ?
#
loop_
_entity_poly.entity_id
_entity_poly.type
_entity_poly.pdbx_seq_one_letter_code
_entity_poly.pdbx_strand_id
1 'polypeptide(L)'
;MRFAAPVLTALILTAVPGHNVNAEDAASSAPAAPEPSTSAAATQSGPESCGSLQNAVGPFDYRDAQSERERGNLASKGASALIGIESKYLTDDVQTLSTRDAALSIDLALRAFPNHPRALWAAVRNERREGPPKYGEQGRLSASCYIERALAIAGDDGLVWMLWGVFLHQQAAYRDAIVKYRRALELGVESAELNYNLGLALLKVDDVQGALAQARIAYSRNYPLSGLKRELIKLGVWTK
;
A
#
# COMPACT_ATOMS: atom_id res chain seq x y z
N MET A 1 -49.46 -26.88 -14.11
CA MET A 1 -49.21 -25.69 -14.96
C MET A 1 -47.80 -25.89 -15.53
N ARG A 2 -47.54 -26.39 -16.76
CA ARG A 2 -47.69 -25.77 -18.11
C ARG A 2 -47.17 -24.31 -18.07
N PHE A 3 -46.12 -23.84 -18.75
CA PHE A 3 -45.46 -24.14 -20.04
C PHE A 3 -44.01 -23.60 -20.02
N ALA A 4 -43.02 -24.30 -20.59
CA ALA A 4 -42.35 -24.09 -21.90
C ALA A 4 -41.18 -23.07 -21.94
N ALA A 5 -40.07 -23.55 -22.48
CA ALA A 5 -38.82 -22.85 -22.80
C ALA A 5 -38.92 -21.96 -24.05
N PRO A 6 -37.86 -21.20 -24.38
CA PRO A 6 -37.53 -20.96 -25.78
C PRO A 6 -36.14 -21.53 -26.14
N VAL A 7 -36.17 -22.31 -27.22
CA VAL A 7 -35.04 -22.65 -28.08
C VAL A 7 -34.84 -21.49 -29.06
N LEU A 8 -33.60 -21.07 -29.28
CA LEU A 8 -33.21 -20.25 -30.44
C LEU A 8 -31.86 -20.81 -30.93
N THR A 9 -31.90 -21.84 -31.77
CA THR A 9 -31.77 -21.77 -33.24
C THR A 9 -30.42 -21.20 -33.69
N ALA A 10 -29.49 -22.12 -33.94
CA ALA A 10 -28.26 -21.89 -34.69
C ALA A 10 -28.59 -21.56 -36.15
N LEU A 11 -27.99 -20.49 -36.68
CA LEU A 11 -28.02 -20.18 -38.11
C LEU A 11 -26.75 -20.72 -38.76
N ILE A 12 -26.95 -21.47 -39.84
CA ILE A 12 -25.96 -22.20 -40.60
C ILE A 12 -25.21 -21.28 -41.57
N LEU A 13 -23.92 -21.56 -41.65
CA LEU A 13 -22.88 -21.13 -42.57
C LEU A 13 -23.29 -21.26 -44.06
N THR A 14 -23.10 -20.20 -44.86
CA THR A 14 -22.78 -20.34 -46.29
C THR A 14 -21.65 -19.37 -46.65
N ALA A 15 -20.45 -19.90 -46.81
CA ALA A 15 -19.28 -19.17 -47.32
C ALA A 15 -18.94 -19.69 -48.72
N VAL A 16 -18.84 -18.76 -49.65
CA VAL A 16 -18.52 -18.90 -51.08
C VAL A 16 -17.01 -19.13 -51.27
N PRO A 17 -16.56 -19.87 -52.30
CA PRO A 17 -15.16 -20.29 -52.41
C PRO A 17 -14.25 -19.23 -53.05
N GLY A 18 -13.03 -19.16 -52.49
CA GLY A 18 -11.77 -19.00 -53.21
C GLY A 18 -11.52 -17.67 -53.91
N HIS A 19 -10.61 -16.87 -53.35
CA HIS A 19 -9.62 -16.15 -54.17
C HIS A 19 -8.24 -16.28 -53.52
N ASN A 20 -7.35 -16.87 -54.30
CA ASN A 20 -5.93 -17.07 -54.07
C ASN A 20 -5.23 -15.70 -54.03
N VAL A 21 -4.48 -15.42 -52.96
CA VAL A 21 -3.38 -14.45 -53.02
C VAL A 21 -2.12 -15.13 -52.52
N ASN A 22 -1.13 -15.11 -53.38
CA ASN A 22 0.15 -15.79 -53.26
C ASN A 22 0.94 -15.31 -52.05
N ALA A 23 1.57 -16.28 -51.39
CA ALA A 23 2.63 -16.09 -50.43
C ALA A 23 3.93 -15.74 -51.16
N GLU A 24 4.56 -14.63 -50.76
CA GLU A 24 5.99 -14.39 -50.93
C GLU A 24 6.55 -13.92 -49.58
N ASP A 25 7.55 -14.66 -49.13
CA ASP A 25 8.68 -14.26 -48.28
C ASP A 25 8.43 -13.52 -46.97
N ALA A 26 8.62 -14.25 -45.85
CA ALA A 26 9.76 -13.99 -44.97
C ALA A 26 9.80 -15.03 -43.85
N ALA A 27 10.77 -15.93 -43.92
CA ALA A 27 11.27 -16.65 -42.76
C ALA A 27 11.86 -15.63 -41.76
N SER A 28 11.38 -15.65 -40.52
CA SER A 28 12.14 -15.11 -39.39
C SER A 28 11.87 -15.96 -38.15
N SER A 29 12.96 -16.50 -37.64
CA SER A 29 13.13 -17.29 -36.42
C SER A 29 12.33 -16.76 -35.23
N ALA A 30 11.44 -17.59 -34.68
CA ALA A 30 10.91 -17.41 -33.34
C ALA A 30 11.92 -17.97 -32.31
N PRO A 31 12.30 -17.23 -31.25
CA PRO A 31 13.10 -17.81 -30.19
C PRO A 31 12.24 -18.74 -29.32
N ALA A 32 12.84 -19.87 -28.94
CA ALA A 32 12.26 -20.88 -28.09
C ALA A 32 11.78 -20.30 -26.74
N ALA A 33 10.59 -20.73 -26.31
CA ALA A 33 10.08 -20.47 -24.97
C ALA A 33 10.99 -21.15 -23.92
N PRO A 34 11.35 -20.48 -22.81
CA PRO A 34 12.09 -21.14 -21.75
C PRO A 34 11.15 -22.01 -20.92
N GLU A 35 11.56 -23.26 -20.70
CA GLU A 35 10.91 -24.23 -19.82
C GLU A 35 10.94 -23.80 -18.33
N PRO A 36 10.02 -24.32 -17.48
CA PRO A 36 9.88 -23.85 -16.11
C PRO A 36 10.99 -24.41 -15.20
N SER A 37 11.94 -23.57 -14.82
CA SER A 37 12.95 -23.90 -13.83
C SER A 37 12.46 -23.64 -12.40
N THR A 38 12.63 -24.66 -11.56
CA THR A 38 12.31 -24.75 -10.14
C THR A 38 12.96 -23.68 -9.25
N SER A 39 12.17 -23.15 -8.32
CA SER A 39 12.49 -22.63 -6.97
C SER A 39 13.89 -22.04 -6.71
N ALA A 40 13.95 -20.71 -6.58
CA ALA A 40 14.91 -20.00 -5.74
C ALA A 40 14.28 -18.69 -5.24
N ALA A 41 14.52 -18.36 -3.97
CA ALA A 41 13.97 -17.21 -3.26
C ALA A 41 14.00 -15.92 -4.09
N ALA A 42 12.86 -15.22 -4.13
CA ALA A 42 12.73 -13.92 -4.76
C ALA A 42 13.84 -12.99 -4.24
N THR A 43 14.79 -12.65 -5.10
CA THR A 43 15.80 -11.65 -4.82
C THR A 43 15.09 -10.30 -4.83
N GLN A 44 14.56 -9.90 -3.67
CA GLN A 44 13.89 -8.62 -3.50
C GLN A 44 14.96 -7.53 -3.51
N SER A 45 15.32 -7.04 -4.68
CA SER A 45 15.98 -5.75 -4.80
C SER A 45 14.94 -4.68 -4.45
N GLY A 46 15.27 -3.77 -3.54
CA GLY A 46 14.45 -2.58 -3.33
C GLY A 46 14.40 -1.72 -4.60
N PRO A 47 13.58 -0.66 -4.64
CA PRO A 47 13.68 0.34 -5.69
C PRO A 47 15.14 0.79 -5.79
N GLU A 48 15.70 0.84 -7.01
CA GLU A 48 17.14 1.11 -7.21
C GLU A 48 17.62 2.39 -6.50
N SER A 49 16.72 3.38 -6.35
CA SER A 49 16.93 4.64 -5.62
C SER A 49 16.96 4.52 -4.10
N CYS A 50 16.37 3.47 -3.51
CA CYS A 50 16.20 3.30 -2.06
C CYS A 50 17.09 2.20 -1.45
N GLY A 51 18.07 1.75 -2.24
CA GLY A 51 19.08 0.78 -1.84
C GLY A 51 18.55 -0.64 -1.65
N SER A 52 19.47 -1.56 -1.37
CA SER A 52 19.15 -2.98 -1.21
C SER A 52 18.31 -3.25 0.04
N LEU A 53 17.38 -4.21 -0.08
CA LEU A 53 16.62 -4.79 1.02
C LEU A 53 17.40 -5.89 1.76
N GLN A 54 18.43 -6.49 1.14
CA GLN A 54 19.21 -7.58 1.74
C GLN A 54 19.91 -7.12 3.03
N ASN A 55 19.71 -7.88 4.10
CA ASN A 55 20.38 -7.66 5.38
C ASN A 55 20.43 -8.96 6.21
N ALA A 56 21.10 -8.93 7.37
CA ALA A 56 21.29 -10.12 8.20
C ALA A 56 20.05 -10.54 9.00
N VAL A 57 19.03 -9.67 9.11
CA VAL A 57 17.86 -9.88 9.97
C VAL A 57 16.64 -10.25 9.13
N GLY A 58 16.33 -9.48 8.08
CA GLY A 58 15.20 -9.68 7.17
C GLY A 58 15.58 -9.49 5.69
N PRO A 59 14.66 -9.01 4.83
CA PRO A 59 13.32 -8.51 5.14
C PRO A 59 12.32 -9.64 5.36
N PHE A 60 11.42 -9.47 6.32
CA PHE A 60 10.25 -10.32 6.53
C PHE A 60 8.97 -9.56 6.18
N ASP A 61 7.96 -10.26 5.67
CA ASP A 61 6.60 -9.73 5.64
C ASP A 61 6.02 -9.74 7.07
N TYR A 62 5.66 -8.56 7.57
CA TYR A 62 5.04 -8.38 8.89
C TYR A 62 3.78 -9.23 9.06
N ARG A 63 2.95 -9.39 8.01
CA ARG A 63 1.67 -10.11 8.06
C ARG A 63 1.90 -11.60 8.33
N ASP A 64 2.88 -12.19 7.67
CA ASP A 64 3.27 -13.59 7.85
C ASP A 64 3.83 -13.81 9.26
N ALA A 65 4.78 -12.98 9.67
CA ALA A 65 5.38 -13.07 11.00
C ALA A 65 4.35 -12.86 12.12
N GLN A 66 3.40 -11.95 11.93
CA GLN A 66 2.30 -11.72 12.85
C GLN A 66 1.39 -12.94 12.95
N SER A 67 1.00 -13.52 11.81
CA SER A 67 0.16 -14.74 11.78
C SER A 67 0.86 -15.93 12.45
N GLU A 68 2.16 -16.10 12.23
CA GLU A 68 2.94 -17.15 12.89
C GLU A 68 3.03 -16.95 14.40
N ARG A 69 3.24 -15.70 14.84
CA ARG A 69 3.23 -15.33 16.27
C ARG A 69 1.89 -15.64 16.92
N GLU A 70 0.79 -15.27 16.29
CA GLU A 70 -0.57 -15.52 16.80
C GLU A 70 -0.88 -17.01 16.93
N ARG A 71 -0.33 -17.84 16.03
CA ARG A 71 -0.41 -19.31 16.11
C ARG A 71 0.56 -19.93 17.12
N GLY A 72 1.38 -19.12 17.80
CA GLY A 72 2.39 -19.59 18.75
C GLY A 72 3.62 -20.24 18.11
N ASN A 73 3.84 -20.08 16.81
CA ASN A 73 5.00 -20.63 16.10
C ASN A 73 6.25 -19.76 16.30
N LEU A 74 6.79 -19.76 17.53
CA LEU A 74 7.98 -18.98 17.88
C LEU A 74 9.28 -19.53 17.26
N ALA A 75 9.27 -20.76 16.74
CA ALA A 75 10.40 -21.30 16.00
C ALA A 75 10.64 -20.61 14.66
N SER A 76 9.63 -19.91 14.10
CA SER A 76 9.83 -19.07 12.93
C SER A 76 10.76 -17.91 13.23
N LYS A 77 11.73 -17.70 12.33
CA LYS A 77 12.63 -16.54 12.38
C LYS A 77 11.86 -15.23 12.35
N GLY A 78 10.80 -15.13 11.54
CA GLY A 78 9.96 -13.93 11.42
C GLY A 78 9.23 -13.64 12.72
N ALA A 79 8.50 -14.63 13.27
CA ALA A 79 7.78 -14.46 14.53
C ALA A 79 8.70 -14.10 15.72
N SER A 80 9.85 -14.78 15.83
CA SER A 80 10.86 -14.48 16.86
C SER A 80 11.45 -13.08 16.68
N ALA A 81 11.80 -12.70 15.44
CA ALA A 81 12.33 -11.37 15.14
C ALA A 81 11.29 -10.29 15.46
N LEU A 82 10.00 -10.51 15.16
CA LEU A 82 8.94 -9.54 15.41
C LEU A 82 8.83 -9.18 16.91
N ILE A 83 8.89 -10.18 17.79
CA ILE A 83 8.88 -9.97 19.25
C ILE A 83 10.07 -9.12 19.70
N GLY A 84 11.27 -9.46 19.21
CA GLY A 84 12.49 -8.72 19.53
C GLY A 84 12.46 -7.29 19.01
N ILE A 85 11.95 -7.08 17.80
CA ILE A 85 11.83 -5.76 17.18
C ILE A 85 10.82 -4.89 17.93
N GLU A 86 9.61 -5.41 18.19
CA GLU A 86 8.57 -4.62 18.85
C GLU A 86 8.94 -4.24 20.29
N SER A 87 9.54 -5.17 21.05
CA SER A 87 9.94 -4.93 22.44
C SER A 87 11.12 -3.97 22.57
N LYS A 88 12.10 -4.03 21.67
CA LYS A 88 13.35 -3.26 21.78
C LYS A 88 13.31 -1.94 21.01
N TYR A 89 12.68 -1.91 19.84
CA TYR A 89 12.78 -0.79 18.90
C TYR A 89 11.46 -0.09 18.60
N LEU A 90 10.30 -0.65 18.98
CA LEU A 90 9.00 0.01 18.82
C LEU A 90 8.30 0.24 20.16
N THR A 91 9.07 0.74 21.12
CA THR A 91 8.55 1.21 22.40
C THR A 91 7.65 2.44 22.22
N ASP A 92 6.89 2.80 23.25
CA ASP A 92 6.01 3.98 23.22
C ASP A 92 6.80 5.28 22.99
N ASP A 93 8.01 5.39 23.52
CA ASP A 93 8.87 6.56 23.30
C ASP A 93 9.32 6.71 21.85
N VAL A 94 9.61 5.59 21.17
CA VAL A 94 9.94 5.60 19.75
C VAL A 94 8.71 5.97 18.93
N GLN A 95 7.56 5.37 19.22
CA GLN A 95 6.32 5.67 18.51
C GLN A 95 5.85 7.10 18.72
N THR A 96 6.03 7.67 19.91
CA THR A 96 5.65 9.07 20.20
C THR A 96 6.71 10.07 19.74
N LEU A 97 7.90 9.60 19.32
CA LEU A 97 9.07 10.40 18.96
C LEU A 97 9.59 11.23 20.16
N SER A 98 9.49 10.70 21.37
CA SER A 98 9.95 11.36 22.61
C SER A 98 11.43 11.09 22.92
N THR A 99 12.06 10.13 22.24
CA THR A 99 13.47 9.76 22.43
C THR A 99 14.36 10.21 21.26
N ARG A 100 15.64 10.52 21.56
CA ARG A 100 16.66 10.90 20.56
C ARG A 100 16.98 9.78 19.58
N ASP A 101 16.84 8.54 20.01
CA ASP A 101 17.18 7.36 19.20
C ASP A 101 16.01 6.87 18.35
N ALA A 102 14.88 7.58 18.34
CA ALA A 102 13.65 7.14 17.67
C ALA A 102 13.89 6.77 16.21
N ALA A 103 14.62 7.61 15.48
CA ALA A 103 14.87 7.38 14.07
C ALA A 103 15.75 6.16 13.78
N LEU A 104 16.74 5.89 14.63
CA LEU A 104 17.58 4.69 14.51
C LEU A 104 16.75 3.44 14.80
N SER A 105 15.91 3.47 15.83
CA SER A 105 15.01 2.36 16.17
C SER A 105 13.99 2.09 15.06
N ILE A 106 13.45 3.15 14.44
CA ILE A 106 12.57 3.05 13.27
C ILE A 106 13.29 2.39 12.09
N ASP A 107 14.51 2.84 11.75
CA ASP A 107 15.31 2.24 10.67
C ASP A 107 15.55 0.74 10.92
N LEU A 108 16.00 0.39 12.13
CA LEU A 108 16.25 -1.02 12.50
C LEU A 108 14.98 -1.88 12.40
N ALA A 109 13.84 -1.37 12.84
CA ALA A 109 12.57 -2.06 12.70
C ALA A 109 12.19 -2.26 11.22
N LEU A 110 12.36 -1.25 10.37
CA LEU A 110 12.00 -1.28 8.95
C LEU A 110 12.99 -2.04 8.07
N ARG A 111 14.23 -2.25 8.52
CA ARG A 111 15.16 -3.20 7.89
C ARG A 111 14.72 -4.65 8.08
N ALA A 112 14.21 -4.98 9.26
CA ALA A 112 13.70 -6.30 9.57
C ALA A 112 12.31 -6.54 8.94
N PHE A 113 11.41 -5.57 9.05
CA PHE A 113 10.03 -5.65 8.59
C PHE A 113 9.65 -4.39 7.81
N PRO A 114 9.93 -4.33 6.49
CA PRO A 114 9.67 -3.14 5.69
C PRO A 114 8.21 -2.69 5.71
N ASN A 115 7.25 -3.63 5.79
CA ASN A 115 5.82 -3.32 5.88
C ASN A 115 5.28 -3.27 7.33
N HIS A 116 6.11 -3.11 8.35
CA HIS A 116 5.62 -3.00 9.73
C HIS A 116 4.80 -1.71 9.93
N PRO A 117 3.49 -1.78 10.21
CA PRO A 117 2.61 -0.62 10.13
C PRO A 117 2.94 0.47 11.15
N ARG A 118 3.24 0.08 12.40
CA ARG A 118 3.65 1.02 13.47
C ARG A 118 4.97 1.73 13.14
N ALA A 119 5.95 1.01 12.60
CA ALA A 119 7.25 1.55 12.25
C ALA A 119 7.15 2.49 11.04
N LEU A 120 6.39 2.11 10.01
CA LEU A 120 6.13 2.98 8.85
C LEU A 120 5.42 4.26 9.26
N TRP A 121 4.40 4.16 10.13
CA TRP A 121 3.73 5.34 10.66
C TRP A 121 4.67 6.25 11.43
N ALA A 122 5.53 5.68 12.27
CA ALA A 122 6.55 6.43 12.99
C ALA A 122 7.55 7.11 12.04
N ALA A 123 7.97 6.44 10.96
CA ALA A 123 8.84 7.02 9.94
C ALA A 123 8.22 8.24 9.25
N VAL A 124 6.96 8.13 8.80
CA VAL A 124 6.19 9.23 8.20
C VAL A 124 6.10 10.42 9.17
N ARG A 125 5.75 10.15 10.44
CA ARG A 125 5.67 11.21 11.46
C ARG A 125 7.01 11.84 11.77
N ASN A 126 8.08 11.04 11.79
CA ASN A 126 9.44 11.53 12.05
C ASN A 126 9.89 12.49 10.94
N GLU A 127 9.72 12.11 9.67
CA GLU A 127 10.07 12.97 8.55
C GLU A 127 9.24 14.26 8.52
N ARG A 128 7.94 14.21 8.87
CA ARG A 128 7.14 15.43 9.01
C ARG A 128 7.68 16.39 10.08
N ARG A 129 8.26 15.86 11.16
CA ARG A 129 8.77 16.65 12.29
C ARG A 129 10.16 17.22 11.99
N GLU A 130 11.05 16.40 11.45
CA GLU A 130 12.48 16.72 11.30
C GLU A 130 12.86 17.15 9.87
N GLY A 131 11.94 16.98 8.90
CA GLY A 131 12.22 17.09 7.47
C GLY A 131 12.81 15.81 6.88
N PRO A 132 12.96 15.75 5.54
CA PRO A 132 13.59 14.62 4.87
C PRO A 132 15.06 14.49 5.31
N PRO A 133 15.59 13.26 5.44
CA PRO A 133 16.98 13.07 5.83
C PRO A 133 17.92 13.67 4.77
N LYS A 134 19.02 14.29 5.22
CA LYS A 134 20.08 14.72 4.31
C LYS A 134 20.81 13.50 3.75
N TYR A 135 21.08 13.51 2.45
CA TYR A 135 21.83 12.44 1.80
C TYR A 135 23.19 12.25 2.48
N GLY A 136 23.46 11.03 2.98
CA GLY A 136 24.71 10.69 3.67
C GLY A 136 24.69 10.83 5.20
N GLU A 137 23.63 11.34 5.83
CA GLU A 137 23.50 11.28 7.30
C GLU A 137 23.00 9.89 7.75
N GLN A 138 23.91 9.11 8.34
CA GLN A 138 23.62 7.95 9.20
C GLN A 138 22.81 6.79 8.56
N GLY A 139 22.76 6.68 7.23
CA GLY A 139 22.03 5.57 6.57
C GLY A 139 20.52 5.62 6.80
N ARG A 140 19.95 6.80 7.07
CA ARG A 140 18.52 7.02 7.26
C ARG A 140 17.83 7.20 5.90
N LEU A 141 16.87 6.34 5.61
CA LEU A 141 16.04 6.48 4.40
C LEU A 141 14.93 7.51 4.62
N SER A 142 14.46 8.13 3.54
CA SER A 142 13.23 8.92 3.57
C SER A 142 12.03 8.02 3.85
N ALA A 143 10.94 8.61 4.36
CA ALA A 143 9.66 7.95 4.51
C ALA A 143 9.18 7.37 3.18
N SER A 144 9.33 8.09 2.06
CA SER A 144 9.02 7.54 0.73
C SER A 144 9.81 6.26 0.44
N CYS A 145 11.12 6.23 0.73
CA CYS A 145 11.93 5.05 0.50
C CYS A 145 11.54 3.87 1.40
N TYR A 146 11.18 4.11 2.66
CA TYR A 146 10.65 3.05 3.51
C TYR A 146 9.34 2.47 2.97
N ILE A 147 8.44 3.33 2.50
CA ILE A 147 7.15 2.88 1.97
C ILE A 147 7.32 2.16 0.62
N GLU A 148 8.23 2.61 -0.25
CA GLU A 148 8.58 1.90 -1.48
C GLU A 148 9.14 0.50 -1.20
N ARG A 149 10.02 0.39 -0.21
CA ARG A 149 10.53 -0.91 0.27
C ARG A 149 9.40 -1.77 0.84
N ALA A 150 8.46 -1.18 1.56
CA ALA A 150 7.28 -1.89 2.05
C ALA A 150 6.41 -2.45 0.92
N LEU A 151 6.17 -1.68 -0.14
CA LEU A 151 5.42 -2.13 -1.31
C LEU A 151 6.15 -3.22 -2.12
N ALA A 152 7.48 -3.24 -2.09
CA ALA A 152 8.26 -4.32 -2.70
C ALA A 152 8.09 -5.67 -1.97
N ILE A 153 7.78 -5.64 -0.67
CA ILE A 153 7.47 -6.83 0.14
C ILE A 153 5.98 -7.18 0.05
N ALA A 154 5.12 -6.19 0.25
CA ALA A 154 3.70 -6.35 0.48
C ALA A 154 2.90 -5.34 -0.35
N GLY A 155 3.02 -5.44 -1.68
CA GLY A 155 2.35 -4.54 -2.63
C GLY A 155 0.82 -4.65 -2.64
N ASP A 156 0.28 -5.72 -2.04
CA ASP A 156 -1.14 -5.99 -1.82
C ASP A 156 -1.62 -5.56 -0.42
N ASP A 157 -0.75 -5.05 0.44
CA ASP A 157 -1.13 -4.57 1.77
C ASP A 157 -1.72 -3.15 1.72
N GLY A 158 -3.04 -3.07 1.86
CA GLY A 158 -3.75 -1.81 1.84
C GLY A 158 -3.30 -0.82 2.93
N LEU A 159 -2.78 -1.28 4.08
CA LEU A 159 -2.28 -0.39 5.13
C LEU A 159 -1.03 0.37 4.66
N VAL A 160 -0.16 -0.26 3.85
CA VAL A 160 1.01 0.41 3.25
C VAL A 160 0.55 1.50 2.29
N TRP A 161 -0.45 1.24 1.45
CA TRP A 161 -1.05 2.24 0.56
C TRP A 161 -1.72 3.39 1.32
N MET A 162 -2.39 3.09 2.44
CA MET A 162 -2.96 4.12 3.31
C MET A 162 -1.86 5.03 3.86
N LEU A 163 -0.77 4.46 4.38
CA LEU A 163 0.36 5.22 4.92
C LEU A 163 1.07 6.04 3.84
N TRP A 164 1.16 5.53 2.61
CA TRP A 164 1.61 6.32 1.46
C TRP A 164 0.72 7.54 1.24
N GLY A 165 -0.60 7.35 1.23
CA GLY A 165 -1.55 8.44 1.11
C GLY A 165 -1.36 9.49 2.20
N VAL A 166 -1.14 9.07 3.46
CA VAL A 166 -0.86 9.99 4.57
C VAL A 166 0.44 10.75 4.38
N PHE A 167 1.51 10.08 3.93
CA PHE A 167 2.78 10.75 3.61
C PHE A 167 2.58 11.84 2.55
N LEU A 168 1.95 11.52 1.41
CA LEU A 168 1.71 12.49 0.35
C LEU A 168 0.80 13.64 0.77
N HIS A 169 -0.21 13.35 1.59
CA HIS A 169 -1.08 14.38 2.17
C HIS A 169 -0.25 15.39 2.97
N GLN A 170 0.69 14.92 3.80
CA GLN A 170 1.58 15.79 4.58
C GLN A 170 2.49 16.65 3.70
N GLN A 171 2.87 16.15 2.52
CA GLN A 171 3.61 16.91 1.50
C GLN A 171 2.73 17.82 0.64
N ALA A 172 1.43 17.97 0.98
CA ALA A 172 0.43 18.69 0.19
C ALA A 172 0.22 18.17 -1.25
N ALA A 173 0.72 16.97 -1.57
CA ALA A 173 0.48 16.26 -2.82
C ALA A 173 -0.91 15.58 -2.80
N TYR A 174 -1.97 16.38 -2.69
CA TYR A 174 -3.32 15.89 -2.41
C TYR A 174 -3.89 14.99 -3.51
N ARG A 175 -3.63 15.31 -4.78
CA ARG A 175 -4.09 14.49 -5.92
C ARG A 175 -3.48 13.08 -5.87
N ASP A 176 -2.19 12.98 -5.61
CA ASP A 176 -1.51 11.69 -5.48
C ASP A 176 -1.95 10.95 -4.22
N ALA A 177 -2.13 11.66 -3.10
CA ALA A 177 -2.65 11.09 -1.86
C ALA A 177 -4.03 10.43 -2.07
N ILE A 178 -4.93 11.08 -2.82
CA ILE A 178 -6.26 10.53 -3.16
C ILE A 178 -6.13 9.21 -3.90
N VAL A 179 -5.21 9.10 -4.87
CA VAL A 179 -4.98 7.84 -5.62
C VAL A 179 -4.56 6.73 -4.66
N LYS A 180 -3.63 7.00 -3.75
CA LYS A 180 -3.15 5.98 -2.79
C LYS A 180 -4.20 5.59 -1.76
N TYR A 181 -4.98 6.55 -1.26
CA TYR A 181 -6.10 6.27 -0.36
C TYR A 181 -7.19 5.42 -1.03
N ARG A 182 -7.54 5.71 -2.30
CA ARG A 182 -8.49 4.88 -3.05
C ARG A 182 -7.95 3.47 -3.24
N ARG A 183 -6.64 3.33 -3.52
CA ARG A 183 -6.01 2.01 -3.60
C ARG A 183 -6.09 1.23 -2.28
N ALA A 184 -5.91 1.90 -1.15
CA ALA A 184 -6.08 1.28 0.17
C ALA A 184 -7.53 0.78 0.40
N LEU A 185 -8.53 1.57 -0.02
CA LEU A 185 -9.94 1.16 0.04
C LEU A 185 -10.23 -0.03 -0.88
N GLU A 186 -9.70 -0.05 -2.09
CA GLU A 186 -9.81 -1.19 -3.03
C GLU A 186 -9.22 -2.48 -2.47
N LEU A 187 -8.15 -2.38 -1.67
CA LEU A 187 -7.50 -3.49 -0.99
C LEU A 187 -8.20 -3.85 0.35
N GLY A 188 -9.38 -3.29 0.62
CA GLY A 188 -10.21 -3.69 1.76
C GLY A 188 -9.88 -3.00 3.07
N VAL A 189 -9.12 -1.90 3.08
CA VAL A 189 -8.88 -1.15 4.32
C VAL A 189 -10.17 -0.48 4.79
N GLU A 190 -10.74 -1.06 5.83
CA GLU A 190 -11.95 -0.57 6.47
C GLU A 190 -11.65 0.35 7.65
N SER A 191 -11.25 1.59 7.37
CA SER A 191 -10.89 2.56 8.42
C SER A 191 -11.68 3.86 8.32
N ALA A 192 -12.28 4.28 9.43
CA ALA A 192 -12.94 5.59 9.55
C ALA A 192 -11.92 6.74 9.39
N GLU A 193 -10.67 6.52 9.84
CA GLU A 193 -9.56 7.45 9.66
C GLU A 193 -9.17 7.60 8.18
N LEU A 194 -9.13 6.50 7.42
CA LEU A 194 -8.86 6.54 5.98
C LEU A 194 -9.90 7.39 5.25
N ASN A 195 -11.19 7.18 5.53
CA ASN A 195 -12.27 7.98 4.96
C ASN A 195 -12.16 9.46 5.36
N TYR A 196 -11.82 9.75 6.62
CA TYR A 196 -11.60 11.12 7.07
C TYR A 196 -10.44 11.81 6.33
N ASN A 197 -9.29 11.13 6.22
CA ASN A 197 -8.10 11.65 5.56
C ASN A 197 -8.33 11.85 4.05
N LEU A 198 -9.01 10.90 3.40
CA LEU A 198 -9.43 11.04 2.01
C LEU A 198 -10.39 12.21 1.83
N GLY A 199 -11.37 12.38 2.72
CA GLY A 199 -12.30 13.51 2.69
C GLY A 199 -11.60 14.87 2.80
N LEU A 200 -10.61 14.99 3.68
CA LEU A 200 -9.77 16.19 3.79
C LEU A 200 -8.96 16.45 2.51
N ALA A 201 -8.35 15.41 1.92
CA ALA A 201 -7.60 15.56 0.68
C ALA A 201 -8.50 15.97 -0.50
N LEU A 202 -9.74 15.48 -0.55
CA LEU A 202 -10.73 15.85 -1.57
C LEU A 202 -11.13 17.32 -1.48
N LEU A 203 -11.31 17.87 -0.26
CA LEU A 203 -11.54 19.31 -0.08
C LEU A 203 -10.39 20.16 -0.62
N LYS A 204 -9.14 19.67 -0.51
CA LYS A 204 -7.96 20.40 -0.99
C LYS A 204 -7.84 20.46 -2.51
N VAL A 205 -8.64 19.66 -3.23
CA VAL A 205 -8.72 19.67 -4.69
C VAL A 205 -10.12 20.07 -5.18
N ASP A 206 -10.89 20.75 -4.32
CA ASP A 206 -12.23 21.27 -4.57
C ASP A 206 -13.31 20.21 -4.90
N ASP A 207 -13.05 18.94 -4.61
CA ASP A 207 -14.07 17.87 -4.72
C ASP A 207 -14.91 17.80 -3.44
N VAL A 208 -15.80 18.78 -3.29
CA VAL A 208 -16.68 18.92 -2.12
C VAL A 208 -17.67 17.75 -1.99
N GLN A 209 -18.17 17.24 -3.11
CA GLN A 209 -19.14 16.13 -3.10
C GLN A 209 -18.46 14.82 -2.68
N GLY A 210 -17.27 14.54 -3.22
CA GLY A 210 -16.44 13.42 -2.79
C GLY A 210 -16.10 13.53 -1.30
N ALA A 211 -15.68 14.71 -0.84
CA ALA A 211 -15.38 14.94 0.57
C ALA A 211 -16.57 14.69 1.49
N LEU A 212 -17.77 15.16 1.11
CA LEU A 212 -19.01 14.93 1.84
C LEU A 212 -19.35 13.44 1.94
N ALA A 213 -19.20 12.69 0.84
CA ALA A 213 -19.45 11.25 0.84
C ALA A 213 -18.51 10.52 1.82
N GLN A 214 -17.21 10.84 1.79
CA GLN A 214 -16.22 10.24 2.69
C GLN A 214 -16.44 10.64 4.15
N ALA A 215 -16.82 11.90 4.41
CA ALA A 215 -17.15 12.38 5.74
C ALA A 215 -18.33 11.60 6.36
N ARG A 216 -19.37 11.32 5.58
CA ARG A 216 -20.51 10.52 6.05
C ARG A 216 -20.09 9.12 6.50
N ILE A 217 -19.19 8.48 5.76
CA ILE A 217 -18.65 7.15 6.12
C ILE A 217 -17.79 7.24 7.39
N ALA A 218 -16.91 8.23 7.49
CA ALA A 218 -16.07 8.42 8.68
C ALA A 218 -16.93 8.63 9.94
N TYR A 219 -17.93 9.49 9.87
CA TYR A 219 -18.76 9.85 11.02
C TYR A 219 -19.83 8.82 11.37
N SER A 220 -20.31 8.00 10.43
CA SER A 220 -21.16 6.85 10.75
C SER A 220 -20.43 5.81 11.60
N ARG A 221 -19.09 5.78 11.53
CA ARG A 221 -18.20 4.96 12.35
C ARG A 221 -17.65 5.68 13.59
N ASN A 222 -18.33 6.74 14.05
CA ASN A 222 -17.98 7.52 15.24
C ASN A 222 -16.55 8.13 15.23
N TYR A 223 -16.02 8.50 14.06
CA TYR A 223 -14.70 9.12 14.00
C TYR A 223 -14.64 10.44 14.80
N PRO A 224 -13.67 10.62 15.72
CA PRO A 224 -13.75 11.66 16.75
C PRO A 224 -13.38 13.06 16.26
N LEU A 225 -12.63 13.20 15.17
CA LEU A 225 -12.14 14.51 14.74
C LEU A 225 -13.21 15.27 13.95
N SER A 226 -13.59 16.45 14.45
CA SER A 226 -14.59 17.31 13.81
C SER A 226 -14.03 18.23 12.72
N GLY A 227 -12.74 18.17 12.40
CA GLY A 227 -12.08 19.07 11.44
C GLY A 227 -12.76 19.07 10.07
N LEU A 228 -12.89 17.89 9.45
CA LEU A 228 -13.60 17.72 8.18
C LEU A 228 -15.06 18.20 8.24
N LYS A 229 -15.80 17.83 9.29
CA LYS A 229 -17.18 18.29 9.50
C LYS A 229 -17.30 19.81 9.54
N ARG A 230 -16.38 20.49 10.25
CA ARG A 230 -16.39 21.96 10.35
C ARG A 230 -16.17 22.62 8.99
N GLU A 231 -15.26 22.11 8.17
CA GLU A 231 -15.05 22.66 6.81
C GLU A 231 -16.29 22.46 5.93
N LEU A 232 -16.94 21.30 6.00
CA LEU A 232 -18.18 21.04 5.25
C LEU A 232 -19.37 21.90 5.72
N ILE A 233 -19.45 22.23 7.01
CA ILE A 233 -20.45 23.18 7.54
C ILE A 233 -20.21 24.59 6.99
N LYS A 234 -18.96 25.06 6.94
CA LYS A 234 -18.63 26.38 6.37
C LYS A 234 -19.02 26.48 4.90
N LEU A 235 -18.89 25.39 4.16
CA LEU A 235 -19.31 25.28 2.76
C LEU A 235 -20.83 25.12 2.58
N GLY A 236 -21.61 25.01 3.67
CA GLY A 236 -23.06 24.87 3.62
C GLY A 236 -23.56 23.49 3.17
N VAL A 237 -22.68 22.49 3.07
CA VAL A 237 -23.04 21.14 2.57
C VAL A 237 -23.24 20.11 3.69
N TRP A 238 -22.95 20.48 4.93
CA TRP A 238 -23.20 19.66 6.12
C TRP A 238 -24.03 20.46 7.13
N THR A 239 -25.16 19.90 7.57
CA THR A 239 -26.02 20.50 8.58
C THR A 239 -25.49 20.23 9.98
N LYS A 240 -25.54 21.26 10.85
CA LYS A 240 -25.13 21.16 12.25
C LYS A 240 -25.90 20.10 13.02
#